data_AF-A0A972E9C3-F1
#
_entry.id   AF-A0A972E9C3-F1
#
_cell.length_a   1.000
_cell.length_b   1.000
_cell.length_c   1.000
_cell.angle_alpha   90.00
_cell.angle_beta   90.00
_cell.angle_gamma   90.00
#
_symmetry.space_group_name_H-M   'P 1'
#
loop_
_entity.id
_entity.type
_entity.pdbx_description
1 polymer ?
#
loop_
_entity_poly.entity_id
_entity_poly.type
_entity_poly.pdbx_seq_one_letter_code
_entity_poly.pdbx_strand_id
1 'polypeptide(L)'
;MNYAWPETKFVNKNNMYQQFDHVMSEIDEVNEIGPCGDLNRLVEELMDLHHSLETYFRILERDISPQYVCRRQAAVLRKNRDRGYCVGSSSADCGEEDQ
;
A
#
# COMPACT_ATOMS: atom_id res chain seq x y z
N MET A 1 10.70 1.81 2.27
CA MET A 1 10.33 1.63 0.85
C MET A 1 10.61 2.90 0.05
N ASN A 2 10.50 2.87 -1.29
CA ASN A 2 10.31 4.10 -2.07
C ASN A 2 8.80 4.33 -2.24
N TYR A 3 8.31 5.45 -1.73
CA TYR A 3 6.89 5.81 -1.69
C TYR A 3 6.60 6.90 -2.72
N ALA A 4 5.42 6.84 -3.35
CA ALA A 4 5.00 7.83 -4.33
C ALA A 4 4.64 9.17 -3.67
N TRP A 5 4.22 9.15 -2.41
CA TRP A 5 3.74 10.34 -1.70
C TRP A 5 4.68 10.80 -0.58
N PRO A 6 4.74 12.12 -0.30
CA PRO A 6 5.44 12.63 0.87
C PRO A 6 4.81 12.10 2.16
N GLU A 7 5.59 12.06 3.24
CA GLU A 7 5.08 11.63 4.55
C GLU A 7 4.02 12.60 5.08
N THR A 8 2.86 12.06 5.48
CA THR A 8 1.82 12.85 6.14
C THR A 8 2.03 12.90 7.65
N LYS A 9 1.47 13.93 8.29
CA LYS A 9 1.42 14.03 9.76
C LYS A 9 0.76 12.80 10.43
N PHE A 10 -0.10 12.07 9.71
CA PHE A 10 -0.87 10.95 10.24
C PHE A 10 0.00 9.72 10.51
N VAL A 11 1.14 9.59 9.81
CA VAL A 11 2.15 8.57 10.10
C VAL A 11 2.63 8.62 11.54
N ASN A 12 2.60 9.78 12.19
CA ASN A 12 3.03 9.96 13.59
C ASN A 12 1.86 10.10 14.57
N LYS A 13 0.61 10.19 14.08
CA LYS A 13 -0.58 10.40 14.92
C LYS A 13 -1.46 9.17 15.04
N ASN A 14 -1.60 8.41 13.96
CA ASN A 14 -2.46 7.24 13.93
C ASN A 14 -1.68 6.02 14.44
N ASN A 15 -2.41 5.13 15.10
CA ASN A 15 -1.99 3.73 15.23
C ASN A 15 -2.44 2.92 14.01
N MET A 16 -1.96 1.68 13.89
CA MET A 16 -2.30 0.81 12.76
C MET A 16 -3.82 0.64 12.56
N TYR A 17 -4.61 0.48 13.62
CA TYR A 17 -6.05 0.24 13.48
C TYR A 17 -6.79 1.47 12.99
N GLN A 18 -6.45 2.65 13.51
CA GLN A 18 -7.04 3.92 13.06
C GLN A 18 -6.74 4.20 11.58
N GLN A 19 -5.51 3.92 11.14
CA GLN A 19 -5.18 4.10 9.73
C GLN A 19 -5.87 3.05 8.85
N PHE A 20 -6.07 1.83 9.35
CA PHE A 20 -6.85 0.81 8.64
C PHE A 20 -8.31 1.25 8.46
N ASP A 21 -8.94 1.78 9.52
CA ASP A 21 -10.30 2.32 9.45
C ASP A 21 -10.40 3.45 8.40
N HIS A 22 -9.37 4.29 8.30
CA HIS A 22 -9.29 5.32 7.27
C HIS A 22 -9.13 4.73 5.87
N VAL A 23 -8.30 3.70 5.67
CA VAL A 23 -8.25 2.98 4.37
C VAL A 23 -9.62 2.44 3.97
N MET A 24 -10.42 1.96 4.93
CA MET A 24 -11.77 1.50 4.65
C MET A 24 -12.71 2.65 4.25
N SER A 25 -12.58 3.84 4.85
CA SER A 25 -13.38 5.00 4.42
C SER A 25 -13.06 5.44 2.99
N GLU A 26 -11.79 5.43 2.59
CA GLU A 26 -11.39 5.72 1.19
C GLU A 26 -12.00 4.71 0.19
N ILE A 27 -12.09 3.43 0.59
CA ILE A 27 -12.77 2.41 -0.23
C ILE A 27 -14.27 2.73 -0.37
N ASP A 28 -14.91 3.19 0.70
CA ASP A 28 -16.32 3.59 0.65
C ASP A 28 -16.51 4.78 -0.29
N GLU A 29 -15.62 5.77 -0.28
CA GLU A 29 -15.66 6.92 -1.21
C GLU A 29 -15.52 6.48 -2.67
N VAL A 30 -14.60 5.55 -2.98
CA VAL A 30 -14.50 4.92 -4.31
C VAL A 30 -15.81 4.21 -4.69
N ASN A 31 -16.44 3.50 -3.76
CA ASN A 31 -17.68 2.75 -4.01
C ASN A 31 -18.89 3.67 -4.22
N GLU A 32 -18.96 4.82 -3.52
CA GLU A 32 -20.04 5.80 -3.67
C GLU A 32 -20.14 6.37 -5.08
N ILE A 33 -19.01 6.47 -5.79
CA ILE A 33 -18.96 6.93 -7.19
C ILE A 33 -19.51 5.85 -8.13
N GLY A 34 -19.16 4.60 -7.87
CA GLY A 34 -19.64 3.44 -8.61
C GLY A 34 -19.14 3.35 -10.07
N PRO A 35 -19.56 2.32 -10.80
CA PRO A 35 -19.01 1.99 -12.13
C PRO A 35 -19.41 2.96 -13.25
N CYS A 36 -20.40 3.82 -13.01
CA CYS A 36 -20.92 4.79 -13.97
C CYS A 36 -20.74 6.24 -13.49
N GLY A 37 -19.97 6.45 -12.41
CA GLY A 37 -19.74 7.77 -11.84
C GLY A 37 -18.75 8.62 -12.64
N ASP A 38 -18.48 9.83 -12.13
CA ASP A 38 -17.52 10.73 -12.75
C ASP A 38 -16.10 10.13 -12.69
N LEU A 39 -15.48 9.98 -13.87
CA LEU A 39 -14.16 9.35 -13.98
C LEU A 39 -13.06 10.13 -13.26
N ASN A 40 -13.10 11.46 -13.29
CA ASN A 40 -12.05 12.25 -12.65
C ASN A 40 -12.14 12.10 -11.13
N ARG A 41 -13.36 12.15 -10.60
CA ARG A 41 -13.59 11.91 -9.17
C ARG A 41 -13.19 10.49 -8.78
N LEU A 42 -13.54 9.48 -9.58
CA LEU A 42 -13.12 8.10 -9.31
C LEU A 42 -11.58 7.97 -9.23
N VAL A 43 -10.87 8.63 -10.15
CA VAL A 43 -9.41 8.62 -10.16
C VAL A 43 -8.84 9.37 -8.94
N GLU A 44 -9.47 10.46 -8.50
CA GLU A 44 -9.11 11.19 -7.29
C GLU A 44 -9.19 10.29 -6.05
N GLU A 45 -10.35 9.65 -5.79
CA GLU A 45 -10.50 8.78 -4.62
C GLU A 45 -9.58 7.54 -4.71
N LEU A 46 -9.26 7.05 -5.91
CA LEU A 46 -8.27 5.98 -6.09
C LEU A 46 -6.85 6.44 -5.71
N MET A 47 -6.49 7.70 -5.95
CA MET A 47 -5.22 8.26 -5.53
C MET A 47 -5.17 8.46 -4.02
N ASP A 48 -6.28 8.90 -3.41
CA ASP A 48 -6.40 9.04 -1.96
C ASP A 48 -6.33 7.67 -1.25
N LEU A 49 -6.99 6.65 -1.80
CA LEU A 49 -6.82 5.26 -1.35
C LEU A 49 -5.36 4.79 -1.46
N HIS A 50 -4.68 5.06 -2.58
CA HIS A 50 -3.27 4.71 -2.75
C HIS A 50 -2.38 5.40 -1.71
N HIS A 51 -2.62 6.69 -1.46
CA HIS A 51 -1.91 7.47 -0.47
C HIS A 51 -2.16 6.98 0.98
N SER A 52 -3.40 6.60 1.29
CA SER A 52 -3.79 6.03 2.58
C SER A 52 -3.15 4.67 2.84
N LEU A 53 -2.97 3.84 1.80
CA LEU A 53 -2.20 2.59 1.88
C LEU A 53 -0.71 2.84 2.14
N GLU A 54 -0.08 3.80 1.46
CA GLU A 54 1.32 4.14 1.74
C GLU A 54 1.50 4.66 3.17
N THR A 55 0.57 5.49 3.65
CA THR A 55 0.55 5.95 5.05
C THR A 55 0.45 4.77 6.02
N TYR A 56 -0.40 3.78 5.73
CA TYR A 56 -0.50 2.55 6.53
C TYR A 56 0.82 1.76 6.56
N PHE A 57 1.49 1.62 5.41
CA PHE A 57 2.79 0.93 5.37
C PHE A 57 3.88 1.67 6.16
N ARG A 58 3.94 3.01 6.09
CA ARG A 58 4.85 3.79 6.92
C ARG A 58 4.61 3.58 8.42
N ILE A 59 3.35 3.47 8.84
CA ILE A 59 2.99 3.14 10.22
C ILE A 59 3.47 1.74 10.60
N LEU A 60 3.36 0.74 9.72
CA LEU A 60 3.92 -0.59 9.97
C LEU A 60 5.46 -0.59 10.03
N GLU A 61 6.11 0.21 9.18
CA GLU A 61 7.58 0.36 9.24
C GLU A 61 8.01 0.98 10.58
N ARG A 62 7.26 1.96 11.09
CA ARG A 62 7.46 2.59 12.41
C ARG A 62 7.19 1.63 13.58
N ASP A 63 6.06 0.94 13.56
CA ASP A 63 5.57 0.14 14.70
C ASP A 63 6.19 -1.25 14.78
N ILE A 64 6.61 -1.82 13.64
CA ILE A 64 7.15 -3.18 13.56
C ILE A 64 8.60 -3.15 13.10
N SER A 65 8.82 -2.84 11.82
CA SER A 65 10.15 -2.63 11.23
C SER A 65 10.02 -2.39 9.71
N PRO A 66 10.96 -1.64 9.10
CA PRO A 66 11.05 -1.54 7.65
C PRO A 66 11.14 -2.91 6.94
N GLN A 67 11.88 -3.86 7.53
CA GLN A 67 12.07 -5.19 6.95
C GLN A 67 10.77 -6.01 6.94
N TYR A 68 9.84 -5.75 7.87
CA TYR A 68 8.55 -6.43 7.88
C TYR A 68 7.78 -6.19 6.57
N VAL A 69 7.64 -4.93 6.17
CA VAL A 69 6.85 -4.58 4.98
C VAL A 69 7.56 -5.05 3.70
N CYS A 70 8.89 -4.90 3.62
CA CYS A 70 9.69 -5.42 2.50
C CYS A 70 9.49 -6.94 2.31
N ARG A 71 9.54 -7.73 3.39
CA ARG A 71 9.31 -9.19 3.32
C ARG A 71 7.89 -9.53 2.84
N ARG A 72 6.87 -8.77 3.26
CA ARG A 72 5.50 -8.96 2.80
C ARG A 72 5.35 -8.64 1.31
N GLN A 73 5.95 -7.56 0.84
CA GLN A 73 5.98 -7.21 -0.58
C GLN A 73 6.67 -8.30 -1.42
N ALA A 74 7.84 -8.77 -1.01
CA ALA A 74 8.57 -9.84 -1.68
C ALA A 74 7.75 -11.15 -1.74
N ALA A 75 7.04 -11.50 -0.66
CA ALA A 75 6.17 -12.67 -0.62
C ALA A 75 4.97 -12.55 -1.60
N VAL A 76 4.38 -11.36 -1.74
CA VAL A 76 3.30 -11.11 -2.72
C VAL A 76 3.83 -11.20 -4.15
N LEU A 77 5.01 -10.63 -4.42
CA LEU A 77 5.65 -10.70 -5.74
C LEU A 77 5.95 -12.15 -6.14
N ARG A 78 6.54 -12.94 -5.24
CA ARG A 78 6.77 -14.38 -5.47
C ARG A 78 5.46 -15.10 -5.78
N LYS A 79 4.44 -14.93 -4.93
CA LYS A 79 3.10 -15.52 -5.12
C LYS A 79 2.49 -15.15 -6.48
N ASN A 80 2.64 -13.91 -6.92
CA ASN A 80 2.09 -13.45 -8.20
C ASN A 80 2.91 -13.95 -9.39
N ARG A 81 4.23 -14.08 -9.25
CA ARG A 81 5.11 -14.73 -10.24
C ARG A 81 4.73 -16.21 -10.42
N ASP A 82 4.55 -16.94 -9.32
CA ASP A 82 4.18 -18.36 -9.36
C ASP A 82 2.82 -18.60 -10.04
N ARG A 83 1.94 -17.60 -9.98
CA ARG A 83 0.63 -17.59 -10.67
C ARG A 83 0.69 -17.12 -12.12
N GLY A 84 1.85 -16.66 -12.61
CA GLY A 84 2.00 -16.10 -13.95
C GLY A 84 1.37 -14.72 -14.16
N TYR A 85 1.08 -13.97 -13.09
CA TYR A 85 0.47 -12.62 -13.20
C TYR A 85 1.49 -11.54 -13.59
N CYS A 86 2.78 -11.79 -13.38
CA CYS A 86 3.83 -10.83 -13.69
C CYS A 86 4.34 -11.04 -15.13
N VAL A 87 4.17 -10.04 -15.99
CA VAL A 87 4.81 -9.97 -17.31
C VAL A 87 6.22 -9.39 -17.16
N GLY A 88 7.24 -10.25 -17.16
CA GLY A 88 8.66 -9.86 -17.13
C GLY A 88 9.46 -10.47 -15.98
N SER A 89 10.64 -11.02 -16.31
CA SER A 89 11.61 -11.54 -15.36
C SER A 89 12.39 -10.40 -14.70
N SER A 90 11.83 -9.78 -13.67
CA SER A 90 12.56 -8.87 -12.79
C SER A 90 12.75 -9.53 -11.43
N SER A 91 13.97 -9.99 -11.16
CA SER A 91 14.47 -10.38 -9.85
C SER A 91 14.51 -9.13 -8.95
N ALA A 92 13.46 -8.94 -8.16
CA ALA A 92 13.52 -8.03 -7.01
C ALA A 92 14.39 -8.72 -5.95
N ASP A 93 15.68 -8.48 -6.05
CA ASP A 93 16.68 -8.86 -5.06
C ASP A 93 16.50 -7.93 -3.85
N CYS A 94 15.80 -8.42 -2.83
CA CYS A 94 15.83 -7.82 -1.51
C CYS A 94 16.76 -8.71 -0.69
N GLY A 95 18.00 -8.26 -0.51
CA GLY A 95 19.09 -9.01 0.10
C GLY A 95 18.68 -9.83 1.32
N GLU A 96 18.88 -11.14 1.21
CA GLU A 96 18.94 -12.05 2.34
C GLU A 96 20.27 -11.79 3.06
N GLU A 97 20.23 -11.00 4.12
CA GLU A 97 21.23 -11.14 5.19
C GLU A 97 20.69 -12.17 6.18
N ASP A 98 20.98 -13.43 5.90
CA ASP A 98 20.86 -14.52 6.86
C ASP A 98 21.86 -14.31 8.02
N GLN A 99 21.33 -14.36 9.25
CA GLN A 99 22.09 -14.69 10.45
C GLN A 99 21.90 -16.17 10.76
#